data_AF-A0A2I1EJH7-F1
#
_entry.id   AF-A0A2I1EJH7-F1
#
_cell.length_a   1.000
_cell.length_b   1.000
_cell.length_c   1.000
_cell.angle_alpha   90.00
_cell.angle_beta   90.00
_cell.angle_gamma   90.00
#
_symmetry.space_group_name_H-M   'P 1'
#
loop_
_entity.id
_entity.type
_entity.pdbx_description
1 polymer ?
#
loop_
_entity_poly.entity_id
_entity_poly.type
_entity_poly.pdbx_seq_one_letter_code
_entity_poly.pdbx_strand_id
1 'polypeptide(L)' 'SKAPNCFMIYRQNYVRELQNQKLSYAMTDISGFISDSWKNESPNVVEFYKNLAQEANKQHKQKY' A
#
# COMPACT_ATOMS: atom_id res chain seq x y z
N SER A 1 5.74 -17.54 2.24
CA SER A 1 5.35 -16.17 2.65
C SER A 1 4.28 -15.66 1.73
N LYS A 2 3.12 -15.23 2.23
CA LYS A 2 2.05 -14.70 1.36
C LYS A 2 2.53 -13.41 0.67
N ALA A 3 2.25 -13.25 -0.61
CA ALA A 3 2.56 -12.02 -1.32
C ALA A 3 1.79 -10.84 -0.67
N PRO A 4 2.36 -9.64 -0.64
CA PRO A 4 1.71 -8.47 -0.07
C PRO A 4 0.42 -8.13 -0.82
N ASN A 5 -0.67 -7.94 -0.08
CA ASN A 5 -1.93 -7.43 -0.63
C ASN A 5 -1.76 -5.99 -1.13
N CYS A 6 -2.65 -5.53 -2.02
CA CYS A 6 -2.65 -4.15 -2.55
C CYS A 6 -2.57 -3.09 -1.44
N PHE A 7 -3.27 -3.29 -0.33
CA PHE A 7 -3.22 -2.42 0.83
C PHE A 7 -1.82 -2.32 1.48
N MET A 8 -1.06 -3.41 1.54
CA MET A 8 0.31 -3.39 2.09
C MET A 8 1.26 -2.58 1.20
N ILE A 9 1.11 -2.68 -0.11
CA ILE A 9 1.89 -1.91 -1.08
C ILE A 9 1.55 -0.41 -0.95
N TYR A 10 0.25 -0.09 -0.90
CA TYR A 10 -0.22 1.28 -0.67
C TYR A 10 0.34 1.85 0.65
N ARG A 11 0.24 1.10 1.75
CA ARG A 11 0.77 1.51 3.05
C ARG A 11 2.27 1.81 3.02
N GLN A 12 3.08 0.99 2.36
CA GLN A 12 4.51 1.26 2.23
C GLN A 12 4.78 2.54 1.45
N ASN A 13 4.06 2.76 0.35
CA ASN A 13 4.22 3.98 -0.44
C ASN A 13 3.84 5.22 0.38
N TYR A 14 2.72 5.17 1.08
CA TYR A 14 2.25 6.27 1.92
C TYR A 14 3.23 6.61 3.04
N VAL A 15 3.76 5.60 3.75
CA VAL A 15 4.80 5.81 4.77
C VAL A 15 6.06 6.41 4.16
N ARG A 16 6.46 5.97 2.98
CA ARG A 16 7.64 6.51 2.28
C ARG A 16 7.44 7.98 1.89
N GLU A 17 6.25 8.35 1.45
CA GLU A 17 5.91 9.74 1.13
C GLU A 17 5.97 10.63 2.38
N LEU A 18 5.41 10.17 3.49
CA LEU A 18 5.50 10.88 4.78
C LEU A 18 6.95 11.05 5.24
N GLN A 19 7.76 10.00 5.12
CA GLN A 19 9.19 10.05 5.43
C GLN A 19 9.93 11.05 4.54
N ASN A 20 9.63 11.10 3.24
CA ASN A 20 10.18 12.09 2.31
C ASN A 20 9.80 13.51 2.71
N GLN A 21 8.60 13.71 3.27
CA GLN A 21 8.15 15.00 3.79
C GLN A 21 8.74 15.34 5.17
N LYS A 22 9.63 14.49 5.72
CA LYS A 22 10.17 14.57 7.09
C LYS A 22 9.07 14.57 8.17
N LEU A 23 7.89 14.03 7.85
CA LEU A 23 6.79 13.87 8.78
C LEU A 23 6.89 12.49 9.44
N SER A 24 7.26 12.49 10.72
CA SER A 24 7.34 11.29 11.53
C SER A 24 6.11 11.21 12.43
N TYR A 25 5.04 10.59 11.94
CA TYR A 25 3.84 10.30 12.74
C TYR A 25 4.02 9.00 13.51
N ALA A 26 3.35 8.85 14.65
CA ALA A 26 3.31 7.58 15.35
C ALA A 26 2.63 6.53 14.47
N MET A 27 3.12 5.29 14.51
CA MET A 27 2.62 4.20 13.66
C MET A 27 1.12 3.91 13.89
N THR A 28 0.61 4.27 15.08
CA THR A 28 -0.81 4.23 15.45
C THR A 28 -1.63 5.21 14.61
N ASP A 29 -1.17 6.46 14.48
CA ASP A 29 -1.87 7.52 13.74
C ASP A 29 -1.81 7.25 12.24
N ILE A 30 -0.63 6.86 11.74
CA ILE A 30 -0.42 6.50 10.33
C ILE A 30 -1.40 5.40 9.90
N SER A 31 -1.67 4.41 10.75
CA SER A 31 -2.57 3.31 10.38
C SER A 31 -4.02 3.77 10.24
N GLY A 32 -4.44 4.76 11.05
CA GLY A 32 -5.72 5.43 10.89
C GLY A 32 -5.80 6.24 9.58
N PHE A 33 -4.81 7.10 9.34
CA PHE A 33 -4.76 7.94 8.14
C PHE A 33 -4.74 7.12 6.85
N ILE A 34 -3.92 6.07 6.79
CA ILE A 34 -3.83 5.22 5.60
C ILE A 34 -5.13 4.48 5.34
N SER A 35 -5.81 4.03 6.40
CA SER A 35 -7.09 3.33 6.27
C SER A 35 -8.20 4.26 5.78
N ASP A 36 -8.17 5.53 6.20
CA ASP A 36 -9.12 6.55 5.78
C ASP A 36 -8.84 7.03 4.35
N SER A 37 -7.59 7.38 4.04
CA SER A 37 -7.17 7.72 2.67
C SER A 37 -7.49 6.60 1.69
N TRP A 38 -7.23 5.33 2.04
CA TRP A 38 -7.55 4.20 1.16
C TRP A 38 -9.05 4.07 0.84
N LYS A 39 -9.94 4.41 1.79
CA LYS A 39 -11.39 4.39 1.57
C LYS A 39 -11.86 5.55 0.70
N ASN A 40 -11.21 6.71 0.84
CA ASN A 40 -11.53 7.93 0.09
C ASN A 40 -10.81 8.01 -1.26
N GLU A 41 -9.89 7.09 -1.53
CA GLU A 41 -9.06 7.15 -2.73
C GLU A 41 -9.84 6.86 -4.01
N SER A 42 -9.37 7.49 -5.09
CA SER A 42 -10.01 7.34 -6.40
C SER A 42 -9.98 5.88 -6.87
N PRO A 43 -11.04 5.41 -7.56
CA PRO A 43 -11.12 4.03 -8.05
C PRO A 43 -9.91 3.63 -8.90
N ASN A 44 -9.42 4.57 -9.72
CA ASN A 44 -8.23 4.38 -10.56
C ASN A 44 -6.96 4.05 -9.75
N VAL A 45 -6.80 4.68 -8.58
CA VAL A 45 -5.64 4.45 -7.70
C VAL A 45 -5.75 3.09 -7.05
N VAL A 46 -6.93 2.76 -6.50
CA VAL A 46 -7.21 1.45 -5.92
C VAL A 46 -6.98 0.33 -6.95
N GLU A 47 -7.43 0.54 -8.19
CA GLU A 47 -7.23 -0.39 -9.30
C GLU A 47 -5.76 -0.55 -9.69
N PHE A 48 -5.00 0.53 -9.74
CA PHE A 48 -3.55 0.49 -9.97
C PHE A 48 -2.84 -0.39 -8.92
N TYR A 49 -3.10 -0.19 -7.62
CA TYR A 49 -2.49 -1.00 -6.56
C TYR A 49 -3.00 -2.44 -6.53
N LYS A 50 -4.26 -2.69 -6.95
CA LYS A 50 -4.78 -4.05 -7.16
C LYS A 50 -4.02 -4.78 -8.26
N ASN A 51 -3.83 -4.14 -9.42
CA ASN A 51 -3.05 -4.70 -10.52
C ASN A 51 -1.60 -4.97 -10.07
N LEU A 52 -0.98 -4.03 -9.35
CA LEU A 52 0.37 -4.21 -8.81
C LEU A 52 0.48 -5.42 -7.88
N ALA A 53 -0.50 -5.61 -7.00
CA ALA A 53 -0.54 -6.75 -6.10
C ALA A 53 -0.83 -8.07 -6.82
N GLN A 54 -1.66 -8.05 -7.87
CA GLN A 54 -1.90 -9.22 -8.70
C GLN A 54 -0.64 -9.62 -9.46
N GLU A 55 0.11 -8.66 -9.99
CA GLU A 55 1.38 -8.90 -10.68
C GLU A 55 2.44 -9.43 -9.71
N ALA A 56 2.56 -8.84 -8.52
CA ALA A 56 3.44 -9.35 -7.46
C ALA A 56 3.07 -10.79 -7.03
N ASN A 57 1.77 -11.09 -6.89
CA ASN A 57 1.29 -12.45 -6.62
C ASN A 57 1.64 -13.42 -7.77
N LYS A 58 1.46 -12.98 -9.02
CA LYS A 58 1.77 -13.77 -10.21
C LYS A 58 3.27 -14.06 -10.31
N GLN A 59 4.13 -13.11 -9.98
CA GLN A 59 5.57 -13.34 -9.91
C GLN A 59 5.95 -14.27 -8.76
N HIS A 60 5.31 -14.15 -7.60
CA HIS A 60 5.54 -15.05 -6.48
C HIS A 60 5.16 -16.49 -6.81
N LYS A 61 4.00 -16.71 -7.46
CA LYS A 61 3.55 -18.02 -7.94
C LYS A 61 4.39 -18.61 -9.08
N GLN A 62 5.16 -17.80 -9.81
CA GLN A 62 6.07 -18.31 -10.84
C GLN A 62 7.43 -18.71 -10.27
N LYS A 63 7.79 -18.18 -9.09
CA LYS A 63 9.07 -18.46 -8.42
C LYS A 63 9.00 -19.60 -7.40
N TYR A 64 7.80 -20.04 -7.01
CA TYR A 64 7.53 -21.12 -6.05
C TYR A 64 6.46 -22.05 -6.62
#